data_AF-A0AAU6JIC0-F1
#
_entry.id   AF-A0AAU6JIC0-F1
#
_cell.length_a   1.000
_cell.length_b   1.000
_cell.length_c   1.000
_cell.angle_alpha   90.00
_cell.angle_beta   90.00
_cell.angle_gamma   90.00
#
_symmetry.space_group_name_H-M   'P 1'
#
loop_
_entity.id
_entity.type
_entity.pdbx_description
1 polymer ?
#
loop_
_entity_poly.entity_id
_entity_poly.type
_entity_poly.pdbx_seq_one_letter_code
_entity_poly.pdbx_strand_id
1 'polypeptide(L)' 'MSAGLQRYVTPDGTEVWLKSGGRWGYNSVIAATRDLSRTLVYSVNSTDAKGQGLNPVAARIAQAAFIR' A
#
# COMPACT_ATOMS: atom_id res chain seq x y z
N MET A 1 -11.98 16.29 3.31
CA MET A 1 -10.94 15.70 4.19
C MET A 1 -10.74 14.25 3.78
N SER A 2 -9.49 13.75 3.67
CA SER A 2 -9.19 12.37 3.28
C SER A 2 -8.97 11.40 4.46
N ALA A 3 -9.27 11.82 5.70
CA ALA A 3 -9.03 11.05 6.93
C ALA A 3 -7.59 10.51 7.06
N GLY A 4 -6.60 11.21 6.49
CA GLY A 4 -5.20 10.80 6.49
C GLY A 4 -4.82 9.80 5.41
N LEU A 5 -5.75 9.41 4.52
CA LEU A 5 -5.47 8.58 3.36
C LEU A 5 -4.85 9.38 2.21
N GLN A 6 -4.00 8.70 1.45
CA GLN A 6 -3.45 9.16 0.18
C GLN A 6 -4.19 8.52 -0.98
N ARG A 7 -4.43 9.30 -2.05
CA ARG A 7 -4.88 8.79 -3.34
C ARG A 7 -3.69 8.44 -4.22
N TYR A 8 -3.74 7.27 -4.85
CA TYR A 8 -2.77 6.80 -5.84
C TYR A 8 -3.53 6.28 -7.07
N VAL A 9 -3.02 6.55 -8.27
CA VAL A 9 -3.53 5.99 -9.52
C VAL A 9 -2.45 5.10 -10.08
N THR A 10 -2.76 3.83 -10.27
CA THR A 10 -1.83 2.85 -10.84
C THR A 10 -1.57 3.14 -12.33
N PRO A 11 -0.54 2.53 -12.93
CA PRO A 11 -0.26 2.67 -14.37
C PRO A 11 -1.42 2.26 -15.30
N ASP A 12 -2.25 1.30 -14.90
CA ASP A 12 -3.45 0.84 -15.61
C ASP A 12 -4.71 1.68 -15.30
N GLY A 13 -4.57 2.78 -14.55
CA GLY A 13 -5.65 3.72 -14.25
C GLY A 13 -6.54 3.34 -13.05
N THR A 14 -6.23 2.26 -12.32
CA THR A 14 -6.94 1.91 -11.08
C THR A 14 -6.69 2.98 -10.01
N GLU A 15 -7.75 3.60 -9.51
CA GLU A 15 -7.70 4.52 -8.37
C GLU A 15 -7.72 3.75 -7.03
N VAL A 16 -6.70 3.98 -6.21
CA VAL A 16 -6.49 3.36 -4.89
C VAL A 16 -6.36 4.44 -3.81
N TRP A 17 -7.03 4.22 -2.68
CA TRP A 17 -6.91 5.03 -1.48
C TRP A 17 -6.20 4.22 -0.40
N LEU A 18 -5.13 4.76 0.19
CA LEU A 18 -4.25 3.98 1.06
C LEU A 18 -3.56 4.77 2.17
N LYS A 19 -3.10 4.02 3.18
CA LYS A 19 -2.16 4.47 4.19
C LYS A 19 -1.13 3.39 4.45
N SER A 20 0.15 3.77 4.40
CA SER A 20 1.26 2.93 4.85
C SER A 20 1.79 3.34 6.22
N GLY A 21 2.44 2.41 6.91
CA GLY A 21 3.15 2.64 8.16
C GLY A 21 4.31 1.65 8.32
N GLY A 22 5.43 2.10 8.87
CA GLY A 22 6.59 1.25 9.10
C GLY A 22 7.31 1.57 10.40
N ARG A 23 7.79 0.53 11.07
CA ARG A 23 8.67 0.55 12.25
C ARG A 23 9.66 -0.60 12.15
N TRP A 24 10.67 -0.60 13.01
CA TRP A 24 11.54 -1.77 13.11
C TRP A 24 10.69 -3.00 13.45
N GLY A 25 10.83 -4.05 12.65
CA GLY A 25 10.04 -5.26 12.73
C GLY A 25 8.91 -5.35 11.72
N TYR A 26 8.39 -4.25 11.15
CA TYR A 26 7.28 -4.34 10.19
C TYR A 26 7.09 -3.15 9.22
N ASN A 27 6.50 -3.46 8.07
CA ASN A 27 5.82 -2.53 7.19
C ASN A 27 4.36 -2.98 7.00
N SER A 28 3.42 -2.06 7.10
CA SER A 28 1.98 -2.34 6.99
C SER A 28 1.30 -1.37 6.05
N VAL A 29 0.21 -1.82 5.42
CA VAL A 29 -0.67 -0.98 4.61
C VAL A 29 -2.13 -1.32 4.87
N ILE A 30 -2.99 -0.31 4.70
CA ILE A 30 -4.41 -0.47 4.39
C ILE A 30 -4.61 0.23 3.05
N ALA A 31 -5.31 -0.41 2.11
CA ALA A 31 -5.61 0.14 0.80
C ALA A 31 -6.92 -0.40 0.23
N ALA A 32 -7.64 0.39 -0.56
CA ALA A 32 -8.82 -0.07 -1.29
C ALA A 32 -9.06 0.74 -2.57
N THR A 33 -9.75 0.14 -3.54
CA THR A 33 -10.37 0.89 -4.65
C THR A 33 -11.50 1.78 -4.13
N ARG A 34 -11.85 2.83 -4.88
CA ARG A 34 -12.90 3.79 -4.46
C ARG A 34 -14.27 3.15 -4.24
N ASP A 35 -14.57 2.10 -5.00
CA ASP A 35 -15.80 1.29 -4.92
C ASP A 35 -15.69 0.10 -3.96
N LEU A 36 -14.54 -0.08 -3.29
CA LEU A 36 -14.23 -1.19 -2.39
C LEU A 36 -14.26 -2.58 -3.03
N SER A 37 -14.34 -2.70 -4.36
CA SER A 37 -14.31 -3.98 -5.08
C SER A 37 -13.03 -4.77 -4.82
N ARG A 38 -11.93 -4.08 -4.47
CA ARG A 38 -10.67 -4.68 -4.03
C ARG A 38 -10.17 -3.94 -2.79
N THR A 39 -9.83 -4.71 -1.75
CA THR A 39 -9.28 -4.22 -0.48
C THR A 39 -8.02 -5.02 -0.14
N LEU A 40 -7.00 -4.35 0.36
CA LEU A 40 -5.74 -4.95 0.79
C LEU A 40 -5.38 -4.47 2.19
N VAL A 41 -5.10 -5.42 3.07
CA VAL A 41 -4.44 -5.18 4.35
C VAL A 41 -3.27 -6.15 4.46
N TYR A 42 -2.09 -5.64 4.78
CA TYR A 42 -0.95 -6.51 5.05
C TYR A 42 -0.10 -5.98 6.20
N SER A 43 0.68 -6.90 6.78
CA SER A 43 1.86 -6.60 7.58
C SER A 43 2.97 -7.56 7.16
N VAL A 44 4.13 -7.03 6.79
CA VAL A 44 5.31 -7.82 6.41
C VAL A 44 6.48 -7.44 7.30
N ASN A 45 7.28 -8.43 7.69
CA ASN A 45 8.46 -8.18 8.51
C ASN A 45 9.45 -7.30 7.74
N SER A 46 9.94 -6.24 8.40
CA SER A 46 10.92 -5.32 7.83
C SER A 46 11.82 -4.79 8.94
N THR A 47 13.14 -4.88 8.76
CA THR A 47 14.11 -4.21 9.63
C THR A 47 14.46 -2.81 9.12
N ASP A 48 14.06 -2.47 7.90
CA ASP A 48 14.27 -1.14 7.35
C ASP A 48 13.07 -0.23 7.66
N ALA A 49 13.15 0.49 8.77
CA ALA A 49 12.13 1.42 9.21
C ALA A 49 12.35 2.79 8.55
N LYS A 50 11.41 3.22 7.69
CA LYS A 50 11.49 4.49 6.93
C LYS A 50 12.71 4.59 5.99
N GLY A 51 13.18 3.47 5.46
CA GLY A 51 14.15 3.45 4.38
C GLY A 51 13.72 4.33 3.20
N GLN A 52 14.70 4.81 2.42
CA GLN A 52 14.46 5.71 1.28
C GLN A 52 13.66 5.03 0.15
N GLY A 53 13.61 3.70 0.13
CA GLY A 53 12.94 2.91 -0.91
C GLY A 53 11.71 2.17 -0.41
N LEU A 54 10.85 1.77 -1.37
CA LEU A 54 9.76 0.86 -1.08
C LEU A 54 10.31 -0.56 -0.88
N ASN A 55 9.83 -1.25 0.15
CA ASN A 55 10.17 -2.67 0.35
C ASN A 55 9.69 -3.48 -0.89
N PRO A 56 10.55 -4.29 -1.52
CA PRO A 56 10.22 -4.98 -2.76
C PRO A 56 9.12 -6.04 -2.60
N VAL A 57 8.98 -6.63 -1.42
CA VAL A 57 7.87 -7.55 -1.12
C VAL A 57 6.56 -6.78 -1.03
N ALA A 58 6.55 -5.66 -0.29
CA ALA A 58 5.38 -4.76 -0.21
C ALA A 58 4.95 -4.25 -1.59
N ALA A 59 5.92 -3.88 -2.44
CA ALA A 59 5.69 -3.47 -3.81
C ALA A 59 4.92 -4.53 -4.62
N ARG A 60 5.41 -5.78 -4.61
CA ARG A 60 4.81 -6.88 -5.36
C ARG A 60 3.41 -7.25 -4.87
N ILE A 61 3.18 -7.22 -3.56
CA ILE A 61 1.84 -7.45 -2.98
C ILE A 61 0.86 -6.38 -3.49
N ALA A 62 1.23 -5.10 -3.44
CA ALA A 62 0.38 -4.01 -3.89
C ALA A 62 0.12 -4.06 -5.41
N GLN A 63 1.13 -4.38 -6.21
CA GLN A 63 1.00 -4.51 -7.67
C GLN A 63 0.03 -5.65 -8.02
N ALA A 64 0.21 -6.84 -7.42
CA ALA A 64 -0.67 -7.99 -7.66
C ALA A 64 -2.13 -7.71 -7.26
N ALA A 65 -2.37 -6.88 -6.25
CA ALA A 65 -3.71 -6.54 -5.82
C ALA A 65 -4.41 -5.53 -6.73
N PHE A 66 -3.68 -4.56 -7.30
CA PHE A 66 -4.29 -3.37 -7.90
C PHE A 66 -3.99 -3.15 -9.39
N ILE A 67 -2.89 -3.65 -9.93
CA ILE A 67 -2.52 -3.51 -11.35
C ILE A 67 -3.04 -4.71 -12.13
N ARG A 68 -3.71 -4.46 -13.26
CA ARG A 68 -4.07 -5.48 -14.26
C ARG A 68 -3.08 -5.54 -15.42
#